data_AF-K0V7L0-F1
#
_entry.id   AF-K0V7L0-F1
#
_cell.length_a   1.000
_cell.length_b   1.000
_cell.length_c   1.000
_cell.angle_alpha   90.00
_cell.angle_beta   90.00
_cell.angle_gamma   90.00
#
_symmetry.space_group_name_H-M   'P 1'
#
loop_
_entity.id
_entity.type
_entity.pdbx_description
1 polymer ?
#
loop_
_entity_poly.entity_id
_entity_poly.type
_entity_poly.pdbx_seq_one_letter_code
_entity_poly.pdbx_strand_id
1 'polypeptide(L)'
;ANPDQCRVLAAAVSDMVVHGRSGNLDSYLLADKVFHQTLLEASGNEMFRALNDVVAELLAGRTEHGLMPDSPKPAAIELHDEVAKAIRLRDADAAEQAMRAIIDEAATAVIDPESPGA
;
A
#
# COMPACT_ATOMS: atom_id res chain seq x y z
N ALA A 1 1.74 0.35 -16.27
CA ALA A 1 0.57 -0.51 -16.01
C ALA A 1 -0.15 -0.90 -17.30
N ASN A 2 -0.40 -2.19 -17.53
CA ASN A 2 -1.35 -2.68 -18.53
C ASN A 2 -2.76 -2.82 -17.91
N PRO A 3 -3.82 -3.12 -18.68
CA PRO A 3 -5.19 -3.25 -18.15
C PRO A 3 -5.33 -4.31 -17.04
N ASP A 4 -4.54 -5.37 -17.08
CA ASP A 4 -4.60 -6.46 -16.09
C ASP A 4 -4.01 -6.01 -14.77
N GLN A 5 -2.85 -5.34 -14.80
CA GLN A 5 -2.23 -4.71 -13.64
C GLN A 5 -3.15 -3.66 -13.01
N CYS A 6 -3.85 -2.84 -13.80
CA CYS A 6 -4.84 -1.90 -13.26
C CYS A 6 -6.00 -2.61 -12.54
N ARG A 7 -6.44 -3.78 -13.03
CA ARG A 7 -7.47 -4.58 -12.36
C ARG A 7 -6.96 -5.19 -11.06
N VAL A 8 -5.73 -5.68 -11.04
CA VAL A 8 -5.09 -6.23 -9.83
C VAL A 8 -4.91 -5.15 -8.76
N LEU A 9 -4.43 -3.96 -9.12
CA LEU A 9 -4.31 -2.83 -8.19
C LEU A 9 -5.67 -2.47 -7.56
N ALA A 10 -6.72 -2.36 -8.38
CA ALA A 10 -8.06 -2.04 -7.88
C ALA A 10 -8.65 -3.16 -7.00
N ALA A 11 -8.41 -4.43 -7.35
CA ALA A 11 -8.86 -5.57 -6.56
C ALA A 11 -8.14 -5.62 -5.19
N ALA A 12 -6.83 -5.40 -5.17
CA ALA A 12 -6.06 -5.35 -3.94
C ALA A 12 -6.54 -4.24 -2.99
N VAL A 13 -6.84 -3.04 -3.51
CA VAL A 13 -7.46 -1.97 -2.71
C VAL A 13 -8.81 -2.38 -2.14
N SER A 14 -9.66 -3.04 -2.95
CA SER A 14 -10.94 -3.56 -2.48
C SER A 14 -10.76 -4.57 -1.34
N ASP A 15 -9.79 -5.47 -1.46
CA ASP A 15 -9.48 -6.47 -0.43
C ASP A 15 -8.92 -5.79 0.83
N MET A 16 -8.09 -4.77 0.71
CA MET A 16 -7.65 -3.94 1.84
C MET A 16 -8.84 -3.31 2.58
N VAL A 17 -9.82 -2.74 1.86
CA VAL A 17 -11.03 -2.17 2.46
C VAL A 17 -11.82 -3.22 3.23
N VAL A 18 -12.01 -4.41 2.64
CA VAL A 18 -12.77 -5.51 3.25
C VAL A 18 -12.06 -6.00 4.51
N HIS A 19 -10.77 -6.30 4.40
CA HIS A 19 -10.00 -6.89 5.50
C HIS A 19 -9.71 -5.88 6.61
N GLY A 20 -9.43 -4.63 6.26
CA GLY A 20 -9.25 -3.55 7.23
C GLY A 20 -10.49 -3.30 8.10
N ARG A 21 -11.70 -3.38 7.51
CA ARG A 21 -12.96 -3.28 8.29
C ARG A 21 -13.19 -4.47 9.22
N SER A 22 -12.73 -5.66 8.83
CA SER A 22 -12.88 -6.88 9.63
C SER A 22 -11.81 -7.06 10.71
N GLY A 23 -10.77 -6.21 10.72
CA GLY A 23 -9.61 -6.36 11.62
C GLY A 23 -8.70 -7.55 11.29
N ASN A 24 -8.87 -8.18 10.11
CA ASN A 24 -8.03 -9.30 9.68
C ASN A 24 -6.71 -8.76 9.10
N LEU A 25 -5.73 -8.52 9.96
CA LEU A 25 -4.44 -7.94 9.60
C LEU A 25 -3.63 -8.81 8.63
N ASP A 26 -3.68 -10.14 8.75
CA ASP A 26 -2.94 -11.04 7.85
C ASP A 26 -3.46 -10.94 6.40
N SER A 27 -4.78 -10.92 6.24
CA SER A 27 -5.39 -10.81 4.91
C SER A 27 -5.26 -9.39 4.35
N TYR A 28 -5.28 -8.38 5.22
CA TYR A 28 -4.94 -7.01 4.83
C TYR A 28 -3.50 -6.91 4.32
N LEU A 29 -2.52 -7.45 5.06
CA LEU A 29 -1.12 -7.46 4.68
C LEU A 29 -0.89 -8.18 3.35
N LEU A 30 -1.61 -9.28 3.10
CA LEU A 30 -1.53 -9.97 1.82
C LEU A 30 -2.00 -9.07 0.66
N ALA A 31 -3.13 -8.40 0.82
CA ALA A 31 -3.64 -7.46 -0.18
C ALA A 31 -2.66 -6.29 -0.40
N ASP A 32 -2.06 -5.79 0.68
CA ASP A 32 -1.06 -4.72 0.64
C ASP A 32 0.21 -5.11 -0.12
N LYS A 33 0.74 -6.30 0.15
CA LYS A 33 1.85 -6.88 -0.61
C LYS A 33 1.53 -7.02 -2.10
N VAL A 34 0.35 -7.54 -2.44
CA VAL A 34 -0.09 -7.69 -3.84
C VAL A 34 -0.15 -6.34 -4.55
N PHE A 35 -0.66 -5.32 -3.88
CA PHE A 35 -0.72 -3.97 -4.42
C PHE A 35 0.68 -3.43 -4.76
N HIS A 36 1.59 -3.43 -3.80
CA HIS A 36 2.94 -2.89 -3.97
C HIS A 36 3.77 -3.67 -5.00
N GLN A 37 3.66 -5.01 -5.02
CA GLN A 37 4.32 -5.84 -6.03
C GLN A 37 3.82 -5.49 -7.44
N THR A 38 2.49 -5.41 -7.61
CA THR A 38 1.89 -5.05 -8.90
C THR A 38 2.30 -3.66 -9.34
N LEU A 39 2.38 -2.70 -8.42
CA LEU A 39 2.82 -1.33 -8.70
C LEU A 39 4.26 -1.29 -9.21
N LEU A 40 5.18 -1.95 -8.51
CA LEU A 40 6.60 -2.00 -8.89
C LEU A 40 6.78 -2.70 -10.24
N GLU A 41 6.06 -3.79 -10.49
CA GLU A 41 6.05 -4.46 -11.80
C GLU A 41 5.48 -3.57 -12.91
N ALA A 42 4.41 -2.82 -12.61
CA ALA A 42 3.73 -1.94 -13.54
C ALA A 42 4.57 -0.72 -13.95
N SER A 43 5.64 -0.40 -13.20
CA SER A 43 6.63 0.61 -13.58
C SER A 43 7.42 0.24 -14.85
N GLY A 44 7.53 -1.06 -15.15
CA GLY A 44 8.38 -1.57 -16.24
C GLY A 44 9.88 -1.45 -15.96
N ASN A 45 10.28 -0.97 -14.77
CA ASN A 45 11.67 -0.80 -14.37
C ASN A 45 12.15 -2.06 -13.63
N GLU A 46 13.13 -2.77 -14.21
CA GLU A 46 13.65 -4.02 -13.63
C GLU A 46 14.33 -3.82 -12.28
N MET A 47 15.00 -2.68 -12.06
CA MET A 47 15.57 -2.36 -10.75
C MET A 47 14.47 -2.19 -9.68
N PHE A 48 13.34 -1.59 -10.03
CA PHE A 48 12.23 -1.43 -9.09
C PHE A 48 11.53 -2.76 -8.81
N ARG A 49 11.37 -3.61 -9.83
CA ARG A 49 10.84 -4.97 -9.64
C ARG A 49 11.70 -5.79 -8.68
N ALA A 50 13.02 -5.63 -8.71
CA ALA A 50 13.94 -6.32 -7.80
C ALA A 50 13.73 -5.92 -6.32
N LEU A 51 13.02 -4.83 -6.03
CA LEU A 51 12.71 -4.39 -4.66
C LEU A 51 11.44 -5.05 -4.09
N ASN A 52 10.72 -5.88 -4.85
CA ASN A 52 9.47 -6.52 -4.43
C ASN A 52 9.61 -7.23 -3.08
N ASP A 53 10.63 -8.06 -2.92
CA ASP A 53 10.83 -8.84 -1.70
C ASP A 53 11.19 -7.94 -0.52
N VAL A 54 12.01 -6.91 -0.74
CA VAL A 54 12.39 -5.93 0.29
C VAL A 54 11.15 -5.18 0.81
N VAL A 55 10.28 -4.74 -0.09
CA VAL A 55 9.03 -4.05 0.29
C VAL A 55 8.10 -5.01 1.03
N ALA A 56 7.97 -6.26 0.57
CA ALA A 56 7.14 -7.26 1.25
C ALA A 56 7.61 -7.54 2.68
N GLU A 57 8.92 -7.63 2.91
CA GLU A 57 9.48 -7.82 4.25
C GLU A 57 9.28 -6.59 5.15
N LEU A 58 9.42 -5.37 4.60
CA LEU A 58 9.13 -4.14 5.35
C LEU A 58 7.67 -4.05 5.80
N LEU A 59 6.73 -4.42 4.93
CA LEU A 59 5.31 -4.45 5.27
C LEU A 59 5.03 -5.51 6.35
N ALA A 60 5.61 -6.71 6.20
CA ALA A 60 5.47 -7.79 7.19
C ALA A 60 6.00 -7.39 8.56
N GLY A 61 7.21 -6.84 8.61
CA GLY A 61 7.84 -6.41 9.86
C GLY A 61 7.02 -5.34 10.58
N ARG A 62 6.39 -4.41 9.85
CA ARG A 62 5.50 -3.41 10.47
C ARG A 62 4.27 -4.03 11.13
N THR A 63 3.66 -5.02 10.48
CA THR A 63 2.51 -5.73 11.03
C THR A 63 2.89 -6.60 12.22
N GLU A 64 3.96 -7.41 12.10
CA GLU A 64 4.39 -8.36 13.13
C GLU A 64 4.94 -7.70 14.39
N HIS A 65 5.60 -6.55 14.25
CA HIS A 65 6.17 -5.80 15.38
C HIS A 65 5.22 -4.78 15.99
N GLY A 66 3.94 -4.76 15.60
CA GLY A 66 2.95 -3.84 16.16
C GLY A 66 3.22 -2.36 15.86
N LEU A 67 3.95 -2.08 14.79
CA LEU A 67 4.18 -0.71 14.27
C LEU A 67 3.00 -0.20 13.44
N MET A 68 1.95 -1.02 13.33
CA MET A 68 0.63 -0.63 12.84
C MET A 68 -0.37 -0.66 13.99
N PRO A 69 -1.38 0.24 13.99
CA PRO A 69 -2.51 0.09 14.89
C PRO A 69 -3.23 -1.25 14.68
N ASP A 70 -4.00 -1.69 15.68
CA ASP A 70 -4.83 -2.93 15.64
C ASP A 70 -5.79 -3.01 14.44
N SER A 71 -6.01 -1.89 13.76
CA SER A 71 -6.71 -1.83 12.49
C SER A 71 -6.06 -0.81 11.55
N PRO A 72 -5.96 -1.09 10.24
CA PRO A 72 -5.43 -0.14 9.27
C PRO A 72 -6.23 1.16 9.28
N LYS A 73 -5.54 2.29 9.17
CA LYS A 73 -6.18 3.60 9.10
C LYS A 73 -6.99 3.71 7.81
N PRO A 74 -8.25 4.17 7.87
CA PRO A 74 -9.04 4.42 6.66
C PRO A 74 -8.33 5.36 5.67
N ALA A 75 -7.64 6.38 6.18
CA ALA A 75 -6.86 7.33 5.36
C ALA A 75 -5.74 6.65 4.57
N ALA A 76 -5.07 5.64 5.14
CA ALA A 76 -4.04 4.89 4.41
C ALA A 76 -4.66 4.11 3.25
N ILE A 77 -5.81 3.46 3.46
CA ILE A 77 -6.50 2.73 2.39
C ILE A 77 -7.00 3.68 1.30
N GLU A 78 -7.49 4.87 1.66
CA GLU A 78 -7.88 5.90 0.70
C GLU A 78 -6.70 6.33 -0.19
N LEU A 79 -5.50 6.49 0.36
CA LEU A 79 -4.31 6.80 -0.44
C LEU A 79 -3.97 5.70 -1.46
N HIS A 80 -4.14 4.42 -1.10
CA HIS A 80 -3.94 3.31 -2.04
C HIS A 80 -4.97 3.34 -3.19
N ASP A 81 -6.22 3.69 -2.89
CA ASP A 81 -7.27 3.88 -3.91
C ASP A 81 -6.92 5.03 -4.86
N GLU A 82 -6.42 6.16 -4.33
CA GLU A 82 -5.98 7.29 -5.16
C GLU A 82 -4.81 6.93 -6.08
N VAL A 83 -3.83 6.15 -5.60
CA VAL A 83 -2.75 5.62 -6.45
C VAL A 83 -3.31 4.73 -7.57
N ALA A 84 -4.21 3.80 -7.25
CA ALA A 84 -4.81 2.92 -8.25
C ALA A 84 -5.58 3.69 -9.33
N LYS A 85 -6.36 4.70 -8.91
CA LYS A 85 -7.10 5.59 -9.81
C LYS A 85 -6.16 6.40 -10.69
N ALA A 86 -5.16 7.04 -10.12
CA ALA A 86 -4.19 7.86 -10.84
C ALA A 86 -3.45 7.04 -11.92
N ILE A 87 -3.00 5.83 -11.57
CA ILE A 87 -2.35 4.92 -12.52
C ILE A 87 -3.29 4.51 -13.65
N ARG A 88 -4.55 4.20 -13.35
CA ARG A 88 -5.56 3.86 -14.36
C ARG A 88 -5.83 5.03 -15.31
N LEU A 89 -5.86 6.26 -14.78
CA LEU A 89 -6.07 7.49 -15.53
C LEU A 89 -4.81 8.02 -16.22
N ARG A 90 -3.64 7.38 -15.99
CA ARG A 90 -2.32 7.81 -16.50
C ARG A 90 -1.88 9.17 -15.97
N ASP A 91 -2.32 9.53 -14.77
CA ASP A 91 -1.88 10.72 -14.06
C ASP A 91 -0.66 10.38 -13.19
N ALA A 92 0.53 10.69 -13.71
CA ALA A 92 1.78 10.34 -13.05
C ALA A 92 2.02 11.19 -11.80
N ASP A 93 1.65 12.47 -11.83
CA ASP A 93 1.87 13.41 -10.73
C ASP A 93 0.96 13.05 -9.54
N ALA A 94 -0.32 12.75 -9.80
CA ALA A 94 -1.23 12.30 -8.76
C ALA A 94 -0.78 10.95 -8.15
N ALA A 95 -0.29 10.02 -8.97
CA ALA A 95 0.21 8.72 -8.48
C ALA A 95 1.45 8.88 -7.59
N GLU A 96 2.38 9.76 -7.98
CA GLU A 96 3.57 10.07 -7.20
C GLU A 96 3.21 10.74 -5.88
N GLN A 97 2.33 11.75 -5.91
CA GLN A 97 1.91 12.48 -4.73
C GLN A 97 1.22 11.56 -3.71
N ALA A 98 0.31 10.69 -4.17
CA ALA A 98 -0.39 9.76 -3.29
C ALA A 98 0.56 8.68 -2.72
N MET A 99 1.52 8.18 -3.52
CA MET A 99 2.53 7.23 -3.03
C MET A 99 3.47 7.88 -2.00
N ARG A 100 3.84 9.14 -2.19
CA ARG A 100 4.61 9.90 -1.21
C ARG A 100 3.88 10.04 0.12
N ALA A 101 2.57 10.34 0.06
CA ALA A 101 1.75 10.42 1.27
C ALA A 101 1.66 9.08 2.03
N ILE A 102 1.66 7.94 1.34
CA ILE A 102 1.74 6.61 1.97
C ILE A 102 3.07 6.45 2.72
N ILE A 103 4.18 6.86 2.11
CA ILE A 103 5.51 6.78 2.73
C ILE A 103 5.59 7.70 3.96
N ASP A 104 5.02 8.90 3.89
CA ASP A 104 5.02 9.87 5.00
C ASP A 104 4.18 9.36 6.19
N GLU A 105 3.01 8.76 5.93
CA GLU A 105 2.21 8.06 6.95
C GLU A 105 3.02 6.94 7.61
N ALA A 106 3.64 6.10 6.78
CA ALA A 106 4.42 4.96 7.26
C ALA A 106 5.62 5.39 8.10
N ALA A 107 6.33 6.44 7.68
CA ALA A 107 7.47 6.99 8.41
C ALA A 107 7.03 7.56 9.77
N THR A 108 5.88 8.24 9.82
CA THR A 108 5.34 8.80 11.07
C THR A 108 5.00 7.68 12.06
N ALA A 109 4.38 6.60 11.60
CA ALA A 109 4.05 5.44 12.45
C ALA A 109 5.29 4.74 13.04
N VAL A 110 6.42 4.74 12.32
CA VAL A 110 7.68 4.13 12.78
C VAL A 110 8.43 5.03 13.77
N ILE A 111 8.36 6.36 13.58
CA ILE A 111 9.12 7.33 14.39
C ILE A 111 8.40 7.64 15.71
N ASP A 112 7.05 7.64 15.73
CA ASP A 112 6.23 7.94 16.91
C ASP A 112 5.18 6.84 17.19
N PRO A 113 5.57 5.70 17.79
CA PRO A 113 4.65 4.58 18.04
C PRO A 113 3.55 4.87 19.07
N GLU A 114 3.60 5.99 19.80
CA GLU A 114 2.61 6.38 20.82
C GLU A 114 1.67 7.53 20.39
N SER A 115 1.72 8.00 19.15
CA SER A 115 0.90 9.14 18.72
C SER A 115 -0.53 8.68 18.34
N PRO A 116 -1.59 9.13 19.05
CA PRO A 116 -2.95 8.75 18.70
C PRO A 116 -3.36 9.50 17.43
N GLY A 117 -3.42 8.78 16.31
CA GLY A 117 -4.04 9.26 15.07
C GLY A 117 -3.10 9.70 13.94
N ALA A 118 -1.79 9.38 13.98
CA ALA A 118 -0.88 9.59 12.86
C ALA A 118 -0.84 8.37 11.95
#